data_AF-A0A8D0AMX4-F1
#
_entry.id   AF-A0A8D0AMX4-F1
#
_cell.length_a   1.000
_cell.length_b   1.000
_cell.length_c   1.000
_cell.angle_alpha   90.00
_cell.angle_beta   90.00
_cell.angle_gamma   90.00
#
_symmetry.space_group_name_H-M   'P 1'
#
loop_
_entity.id
_entity.type
_entity.pdbx_description
1 polymer ?
#
loop_
_entity_poly.entity_id
_entity_poly.type
_entity_poly.pdbx_seq_one_letter_code
_entity_poly.pdbx_strand_id
1 'polypeptide(L)'
;MDRVVLLLLLLLCVAPLVRGYPSGLVMDSCVDLLPHHSGQSPQTKPAPFTVTMDRSSYKLGDPVKVTLLASTSSFTGFLLEAREVGGLSPVGSFFVIPANARLLTCSLKTVSFLPFSRLYCEQNAGLQQPTHYTMRKIQLTVSASFVQNFYTFWVDVTSPTLTFANGVAGGSTTLPTTTTTIQQFSISSANCSVSKVCFSQPSNCDPANADCYFMSALMVSGEAIRYEMKGPSNGYIAFGFSDDQNMGNDDIYICGIGSNGMVQVQHAFSTGRTYPNILPLGNVSDITASVQNGVISCSFTSTNIISLERTTGFSNAYYILFVHGPSSNGQIQIHTETFISTKMINISSPEVVLDAGVPSIFKAHGALMLISWMTLGSLGMMVARYLKKTAKGEKLIGKDVWFVVHVGVMILTVAATIIAFILIFSYEQQWSGGVHPVLGCLVMILSFLQPIMALLRCAPQHPRRFLFNWSHALNALVIKVLAVAAIFTGLQYLDSTADQWLVKVMGGMVGWEALFFILLDVQSRCMANRTGKSTCVSCCLVILSSLWLLIRGHLQLR
;
A
#
# COMPACT_ATOMS: atom_id res chain seq x y z
N MET A 1 6.16 -7.75 -44.56
CA MET A 1 6.34 -7.73 -43.09
C MET A 1 7.74 -8.23 -42.81
N ASP A 2 8.63 -7.41 -42.25
CA ASP A 2 10.00 -7.85 -41.96
C ASP A 2 10.00 -8.82 -40.78
N ARG A 3 10.70 -9.96 -40.94
CA ARG A 3 10.80 -11.04 -39.95
C ARG A 3 11.19 -10.56 -38.55
N VAL A 4 11.92 -9.45 -38.45
CA VAL A 4 12.37 -8.84 -37.19
C VAL A 4 11.23 -8.20 -36.40
N VAL A 5 10.30 -7.51 -37.07
CA VAL A 5 9.14 -6.87 -36.43
C VAL A 5 8.15 -7.93 -35.93
N LEU A 6 7.99 -9.00 -36.69
CA LEU A 6 7.17 -10.14 -36.30
C LEU A 6 7.77 -10.90 -35.10
N LEU A 7 9.11 -11.09 -35.06
CA LEU A 7 9.79 -11.74 -33.94
C LEU A 7 9.66 -10.94 -32.62
N LEU A 8 9.78 -9.61 -32.69
CA LEU A 8 9.66 -8.74 -31.51
C LEU A 8 8.22 -8.71 -30.96
N LEU A 9 7.22 -8.74 -31.84
CA LEU A 9 5.80 -8.86 -31.45
C LEU A 9 5.48 -10.24 -30.85
N LEU A 10 6.04 -11.31 -31.42
CA LEU A 10 5.88 -12.67 -30.89
C LEU A 10 6.49 -12.81 -29.49
N LEU A 11 7.65 -12.19 -29.22
CA LEU A 11 8.28 -12.23 -27.89
C LEU A 11 7.46 -11.50 -26.80
N LEU A 12 6.67 -10.48 -27.13
CA LEU A 12 5.78 -9.79 -26.18
C LEU A 12 4.49 -10.58 -25.89
N CYS A 13 4.04 -11.45 -26.79
CA CYS A 13 2.78 -12.20 -26.65
C CYS A 13 2.90 -13.53 -25.90
N VAL A 14 4.11 -13.95 -25.50
CA VAL A 14 4.38 -15.29 -24.93
C VAL A 14 4.56 -15.28 -23.40
N ALA A 15 4.26 -14.16 -22.71
CA ALA A 15 4.17 -14.18 -21.25
C ALA A 15 2.96 -15.04 -20.80
N PRO A 16 3.16 -16.16 -20.06
CA PRO A 16 2.09 -17.10 -19.77
C PRO A 16 1.06 -16.53 -18.79
N LEU A 17 -0.22 -16.72 -19.12
CA LEU A 17 -1.36 -16.53 -18.21
C LEU A 17 -1.33 -17.62 -17.13
N VAL A 18 -0.93 -17.28 -15.90
CA VAL A 18 -1.05 -18.17 -14.74
C VAL A 18 -2.48 -18.05 -14.18
N ARG A 19 -3.24 -19.15 -14.14
CA ARG A 19 -4.54 -19.25 -13.45
C ARG A 19 -4.34 -19.91 -12.08
N GLY A 20 -4.68 -19.21 -10.99
CA GLY A 20 -4.69 -19.77 -9.63
C GLY A 20 -5.97 -20.55 -9.33
N TYR A 21 -5.87 -21.55 -8.43
CA TYR A 21 -7.02 -22.29 -7.88
C TYR A 21 -7.74 -21.49 -6.78
N PRO A 22 -9.02 -21.82 -6.46
CA PRO A 22 -9.80 -21.11 -5.43
C PRO A 22 -9.11 -21.23 -4.05
N SER A 23 -8.98 -20.12 -3.34
CA SER A 23 -8.13 -19.93 -2.16
C SER A 23 -8.53 -20.67 -0.87
N GLY A 24 -9.55 -21.55 -0.91
CA GLY A 24 -10.00 -22.31 0.26
C GLY A 24 -10.53 -21.45 1.42
N LEU A 25 -10.94 -20.21 1.14
CA LEU A 25 -11.56 -19.30 2.10
C LEU A 25 -13.04 -19.66 2.24
N VAL A 26 -13.45 -20.11 3.44
CA VAL A 26 -14.83 -20.55 3.72
C VAL A 26 -15.54 -19.52 4.59
N MET A 27 -15.69 -18.30 4.08
CA MET A 27 -16.29 -17.18 4.81
C MET A 27 -17.79 -17.41 5.11
N ASP A 28 -18.47 -18.15 4.24
CA ASP A 28 -19.92 -18.41 4.35
C ASP A 28 -20.28 -19.39 5.48
N SER A 29 -19.32 -20.17 5.98
CA SER A 29 -19.50 -21.11 7.11
C SER A 29 -19.50 -20.44 8.48
N CYS A 30 -19.25 -19.13 8.53
CA CYS A 30 -19.16 -18.35 9.76
C CYS A 30 -20.49 -18.21 10.51
N VAL A 31 -21.63 -18.36 9.82
CA VAL A 31 -22.95 -18.10 10.39
C VAL A 31 -23.53 -19.33 11.09
N ASP A 32 -23.25 -20.52 10.57
CA ASP A 32 -23.89 -21.77 10.96
C ASP A 32 -22.89 -22.90 11.31
N LEU A 33 -21.59 -22.60 11.26
CA LEU A 33 -20.49 -23.55 11.39
C LEU A 33 -20.61 -24.73 10.39
N LEU A 34 -21.34 -24.55 9.28
CA LEU A 34 -21.57 -25.58 8.28
C LEU A 34 -20.49 -25.50 7.20
N PRO A 35 -19.75 -26.58 6.90
CA PRO A 35 -18.70 -26.57 5.85
C PRO A 35 -19.19 -26.30 4.41
N HIS A 36 -20.50 -26.12 4.18
CA HIS A 36 -21.12 -25.81 2.89
C HIS A 36 -20.61 -26.63 1.69
N HIS A 37 -20.50 -27.96 1.87
CA HIS A 37 -20.20 -28.85 0.75
C HIS A 37 -21.45 -29.01 -0.13
N SER A 38 -21.34 -28.64 -1.41
CA SER A 38 -22.46 -28.63 -2.36
C SER A 38 -23.21 -29.97 -2.38
N GLY A 39 -24.50 -29.94 -2.02
CA GLY A 39 -25.39 -31.09 -2.03
C GLY A 39 -25.24 -32.09 -0.87
N GLN A 40 -24.52 -31.74 0.20
CA GLN A 40 -24.31 -32.61 1.37
C GLN A 40 -24.93 -32.01 2.65
N SER A 41 -25.35 -32.87 3.59
CA SER A 41 -25.92 -32.47 4.89
C SER A 41 -25.19 -33.14 6.06
N PRO A 42 -25.22 -32.55 7.27
CA PRO A 42 -24.54 -33.11 8.44
C PRO A 42 -25.04 -34.51 8.79
N GLN A 43 -24.17 -35.31 9.41
CA GLN A 43 -24.52 -36.64 9.92
C GLN A 43 -25.48 -36.53 11.13
N THR A 44 -26.47 -37.42 11.20
CA THR A 44 -27.47 -37.45 12.28
C THR A 44 -27.09 -38.37 13.44
N LYS A 45 -26.09 -39.24 13.26
CA LYS A 45 -25.55 -40.09 14.32
C LYS A 45 -24.59 -39.29 15.22
N PRO A 46 -24.44 -39.64 16.51
CA PRO A 46 -23.50 -38.97 17.42
C PRO A 46 -22.08 -38.89 16.84
N ALA A 47 -21.42 -37.75 17.02
CA ALA A 47 -20.07 -37.53 16.54
C ALA A 47 -19.05 -38.40 17.31
N PRO A 48 -18.06 -39.03 16.63
CA PRO A 48 -16.98 -39.76 17.30
C PRO A 48 -15.87 -38.84 17.86
N PHE A 49 -16.18 -37.56 18.06
CA PHE A 49 -15.28 -36.49 18.46
C PHE A 49 -15.88 -35.73 19.65
N THR A 50 -15.02 -35.23 20.54
CA THR A 50 -15.44 -34.47 21.72
C THR A 50 -14.60 -33.22 21.92
N VAL A 51 -15.22 -32.18 22.49
CA VAL A 51 -14.57 -30.91 22.86
C VAL A 51 -14.51 -30.82 24.38
N THR A 52 -13.32 -30.64 24.94
CA THR A 52 -13.10 -30.49 26.39
C THR A 52 -12.33 -29.21 26.71
N MET A 53 -12.38 -28.78 27.97
CA MET A 53 -11.63 -27.64 28.49
C MET A 53 -10.81 -28.05 29.71
N ASP A 54 -9.70 -27.36 29.97
CA ASP A 54 -8.82 -27.61 31.12
C ASP A 54 -9.44 -27.18 32.47
N ARG A 55 -10.53 -26.41 32.45
CA ARG A 55 -11.20 -25.89 33.64
C ARG A 55 -12.70 -25.73 33.44
N SER A 56 -13.45 -25.69 34.54
CA SER A 56 -14.91 -25.48 34.59
C SER A 56 -15.31 -24.07 35.01
N SER A 57 -14.35 -23.23 35.43
CA SER A 57 -14.58 -21.84 35.79
C SER A 57 -13.44 -20.91 35.34
N TYR A 58 -13.73 -19.61 35.22
CA TYR A 58 -12.79 -18.61 34.71
C TYR A 58 -12.87 -17.23 35.39
N LYS A 59 -11.81 -16.44 35.22
CA LYS A 59 -11.72 -15.02 35.55
C LYS A 59 -11.42 -14.20 34.28
N LEU A 60 -11.73 -12.90 34.29
CA LEU A 60 -11.45 -12.02 33.15
C LEU A 60 -9.93 -11.96 32.89
N GLY A 61 -9.53 -12.16 31.63
CA GLY A 61 -8.12 -12.11 31.20
C GLY A 61 -7.37 -13.44 31.26
N ASP A 62 -7.90 -14.47 31.94
CA ASP A 62 -7.23 -15.78 32.00
C ASP A 62 -7.51 -16.61 30.73
N PRO A 63 -6.47 -17.13 30.04
CA PRO A 63 -6.66 -18.01 28.90
C PRO A 63 -7.19 -19.38 29.33
N VAL A 64 -8.13 -19.94 28.56
CA VAL A 64 -8.72 -21.27 28.77
C VAL A 64 -8.26 -22.23 27.69
N LYS A 65 -7.74 -23.39 28.04
CA LYS A 65 -7.27 -24.37 27.06
C LYS A 65 -8.42 -25.28 26.64
N VAL A 66 -8.75 -25.28 25.36
CA VAL A 66 -9.73 -26.13 24.69
C VAL A 66 -9.00 -27.27 23.97
N THR A 67 -9.48 -28.49 24.16
CA THR A 67 -8.91 -29.70 23.57
C THR A 67 -9.93 -30.43 22.72
N LEU A 68 -9.57 -30.78 21.48
CA LEU A 68 -10.39 -31.59 20.57
C LEU A 68 -9.87 -33.02 20.57
N LEU A 69 -10.74 -33.98 20.90
CA LEU A 69 -10.43 -35.39 21.04
C LEU A 69 -11.19 -36.23 20.02
N ALA A 70 -10.53 -37.24 19.50
CA ALA A 70 -11.06 -38.23 18.57
C ALA A 70 -11.05 -39.60 19.25
N SER A 71 -12.22 -40.22 19.43
CA SER A 71 -12.32 -41.48 20.19
C SER A 71 -12.00 -42.72 19.35
N THR A 72 -12.40 -42.74 18.08
CA THR A 72 -12.28 -43.94 17.22
C THR A 72 -11.84 -43.68 15.79
N SER A 73 -11.87 -42.42 15.32
CA SER A 73 -11.54 -42.07 13.93
C SER A 73 -10.90 -40.67 13.85
N SER A 74 -10.15 -40.38 12.78
CA SER A 74 -9.53 -39.06 12.56
C SER A 74 -10.46 -38.10 11.82
N PHE A 75 -10.30 -36.79 12.08
CA PHE A 75 -10.90 -35.71 11.29
C PHE A 75 -9.83 -35.00 10.45
N THR A 76 -10.23 -34.43 9.32
CA THR A 76 -9.36 -33.72 8.37
C THR A 76 -9.45 -32.21 8.47
N GLY A 77 -10.51 -31.70 9.10
CA GLY A 77 -10.74 -30.29 9.35
C GLY A 77 -11.76 -30.08 10.46
N PHE A 78 -11.75 -28.90 11.06
CA PHE A 78 -12.72 -28.51 12.07
C PHE A 78 -13.04 -27.02 11.99
N LEU A 79 -14.18 -26.63 12.55
CA LEU A 79 -14.52 -25.25 12.90
C LEU A 79 -14.78 -25.19 14.40
N LEU A 80 -14.33 -24.13 15.07
CA LEU A 80 -14.45 -23.98 16.52
C LEU A 80 -14.85 -22.55 16.90
N GLU A 81 -15.91 -22.44 17.70
CA GLU A 81 -16.47 -21.16 18.15
C GLU A 81 -16.89 -21.25 19.63
N ALA A 82 -16.68 -20.18 20.40
CA ALA A 82 -17.21 -20.07 21.76
C ALA A 82 -18.47 -19.20 21.73
N ARG A 83 -19.52 -19.61 22.45
CA ARG A 83 -20.82 -18.93 22.53
C ARG A 83 -21.31 -18.86 23.97
N GLU A 84 -22.15 -17.89 24.27
CA GLU A 84 -22.93 -17.87 25.51
C GLU A 84 -23.96 -19.02 25.50
N VAL A 85 -24.20 -19.65 26.65
CA VAL A 85 -25.21 -20.70 26.77
C VAL A 85 -26.60 -20.12 26.45
N GLY A 86 -27.22 -20.61 25.37
CA GLY A 86 -28.51 -20.12 24.86
C GLY A 86 -28.41 -18.96 23.86
N GLY A 87 -27.21 -18.49 23.54
CA GLY A 87 -26.94 -17.48 22.51
C GLY A 87 -26.38 -18.08 21.22
N LEU A 88 -26.56 -17.36 20.10
CA LEU A 88 -26.03 -17.72 18.79
C LEU A 88 -24.80 -16.89 18.38
N SER A 89 -24.33 -15.98 19.25
CA SER A 89 -23.25 -15.03 18.91
C SER A 89 -21.90 -15.49 19.44
N PRO A 90 -20.81 -15.38 18.64
CA PRO A 90 -19.47 -15.70 19.08
C PRO A 90 -19.00 -14.79 20.21
N VAL A 91 -18.26 -15.36 21.16
CA VAL A 91 -17.66 -14.65 22.29
C VAL A 91 -16.21 -15.08 22.50
N GLY A 92 -15.33 -14.10 22.68
CA GLY A 92 -13.90 -14.33 22.83
C GLY A 92 -13.16 -14.51 21.50
N SER A 93 -11.89 -14.86 21.60
CA SER A 93 -10.95 -15.05 20.50
C SER A 93 -10.12 -16.29 20.75
N PHE A 94 -9.85 -17.10 19.72
CA PHE A 94 -8.95 -18.25 19.87
C PHE A 94 -7.51 -17.91 19.47
N PHE A 95 -6.53 -18.49 20.18
CA PHE A 95 -5.14 -18.57 19.75
C PHE A 95 -4.74 -20.05 19.66
N VAL A 96 -3.97 -20.43 18.63
CA VAL A 96 -3.72 -21.85 18.30
C VAL A 96 -2.40 -22.32 18.92
N ILE A 97 -2.39 -23.54 19.50
CA ILE A 97 -1.19 -24.25 19.95
C ILE A 97 -1.27 -25.70 19.39
N PRO A 98 -1.02 -25.98 18.09
CA PRO A 98 0.23 -25.73 17.34
C PRO A 98 0.07 -25.39 15.82
N ALA A 99 1.17 -25.36 15.05
CA ALA A 99 1.38 -24.82 13.68
C ALA A 99 0.44 -25.26 12.52
N ASN A 100 -0.48 -26.17 12.77
CA ASN A 100 -1.36 -26.74 11.77
C ASN A 100 -2.80 -26.34 12.01
N ALA A 101 -3.12 -25.13 12.49
CA ALA A 101 -4.48 -24.56 12.46
C ALA A 101 -4.48 -23.09 12.03
N ARG A 102 -5.49 -22.64 11.28
CA ARG A 102 -5.62 -21.25 10.81
C ARG A 102 -6.79 -20.57 11.49
N LEU A 103 -6.66 -19.30 11.83
CA LEU A 103 -7.79 -18.52 12.33
C LEU A 103 -8.58 -17.94 11.14
N LEU A 104 -9.90 -18.00 11.22
CA LEU A 104 -10.87 -17.43 10.30
C LEU A 104 -11.61 -16.31 11.04
N THR A 105 -11.67 -15.11 10.47
CA THR A 105 -12.36 -13.98 11.11
C THR A 105 -13.81 -13.93 10.64
N CYS A 106 -14.73 -14.27 11.54
CA CYS A 106 -16.17 -14.29 11.31
C CYS A 106 -16.80 -13.10 12.03
N SER A 107 -17.43 -12.16 11.30
CA SER A 107 -18.20 -11.04 11.88
C SER A 107 -17.54 -10.37 13.11
N LEU A 108 -16.26 -10.00 12.97
CA LEU A 108 -15.43 -9.33 13.99
C LEU A 108 -14.92 -10.19 15.17
N LYS A 109 -14.95 -11.53 15.11
CA LYS A 109 -14.26 -12.44 16.08
C LYS A 109 -13.63 -13.69 15.43
N THR A 110 -12.58 -14.25 16.05
CA THR A 110 -11.78 -15.34 15.48
C THR A 110 -12.35 -16.74 15.77
N VAL A 111 -12.59 -17.50 14.70
CA VAL A 111 -12.94 -18.93 14.67
C VAL A 111 -11.68 -19.71 14.22
N SER A 112 -11.46 -20.95 14.65
CA SER A 112 -10.32 -21.75 14.16
C SER A 112 -10.76 -22.71 13.05
N PHE A 113 -10.06 -22.72 11.90
CA PHE A 113 -10.30 -23.54 10.71
C PHE A 113 -9.04 -24.24 10.20
N LEU A 114 -9.20 -25.43 9.58
CA LEU A 114 -8.10 -26.15 8.94
C LEU A 114 -8.46 -26.73 7.58
N PRO A 115 -7.72 -26.41 6.50
CA PRO A 115 -8.07 -26.95 5.19
C PRO A 115 -7.71 -28.44 5.04
N PHE A 116 -6.52 -28.89 5.43
CA PHE A 116 -6.10 -30.27 5.18
C PHE A 116 -4.94 -30.72 6.07
N SER A 117 -5.18 -31.70 6.95
CA SER A 117 -4.17 -32.59 7.55
C SER A 117 -4.88 -33.81 8.14
N ARG A 118 -4.42 -35.04 7.88
CA ARG A 118 -4.89 -36.22 8.62
C ARG A 118 -4.33 -36.11 10.05
N LEU A 119 -5.19 -35.85 11.02
CA LEU A 119 -4.77 -35.65 12.41
C LEU A 119 -5.12 -36.88 13.25
N TYR A 120 -4.09 -37.43 13.91
CA TYR A 120 -4.23 -38.40 14.99
C TYR A 120 -3.90 -37.70 16.31
N CYS A 121 -4.89 -37.72 17.22
CA CYS A 121 -4.86 -37.30 18.63
C CYS A 121 -4.51 -35.84 18.96
N GLU A 122 -5.37 -35.27 19.83
CA GLU A 122 -5.20 -34.08 20.68
C GLU A 122 -4.74 -32.77 20.01
N GLN A 123 -5.70 -31.88 19.75
CA GLN A 123 -5.46 -30.51 19.29
C GLN A 123 -5.78 -29.51 20.41
N ASN A 124 -4.89 -28.53 20.65
CA ASN A 124 -5.06 -27.52 21.70
C ASN A 124 -5.28 -26.13 21.11
N ALA A 125 -6.33 -25.44 21.56
CA ALA A 125 -6.59 -24.04 21.26
C ALA A 125 -6.79 -23.28 22.57
N GLY A 126 -6.24 -22.08 22.70
CA GLY A 126 -6.49 -21.20 23.83
C GLY A 126 -7.64 -20.24 23.52
N LEU A 127 -8.62 -20.13 24.40
CA LEU A 127 -9.72 -19.15 24.33
C LEU A 127 -9.36 -17.93 25.19
N GLN A 128 -9.32 -16.75 24.58
CA GLN A 128 -9.19 -15.43 25.20
C GLN A 128 -10.58 -14.79 25.30
N GLN A 129 -10.94 -14.28 26.48
CA GLN A 129 -12.34 -14.00 26.83
C GLN A 129 -12.78 -12.56 26.50
N PRO A 130 -14.10 -12.29 26.37
CA PRO A 130 -14.60 -10.95 26.07
C PRO A 130 -14.21 -9.93 27.15
N THR A 131 -13.70 -8.77 26.75
CA THR A 131 -13.28 -7.70 27.66
C THR A 131 -14.41 -6.75 28.07
N HIS A 132 -15.63 -6.91 27.55
CA HIS A 132 -16.76 -6.03 27.81
C HIS A 132 -18.10 -6.76 27.94
N TYR A 133 -18.49 -7.14 29.16
CA TYR A 133 -19.90 -7.26 29.53
C TYR A 133 -20.11 -6.77 30.97
N THR A 134 -21.07 -5.87 31.13
CA THR A 134 -21.55 -5.37 32.42
C THR A 134 -21.97 -6.54 33.31
N MET A 135 -21.46 -6.59 34.55
CA MET A 135 -21.76 -7.55 35.63
C MET A 135 -23.01 -8.43 35.41
N ARG A 136 -22.88 -9.48 34.61
CA ARG A 136 -23.82 -10.60 34.51
C ARG A 136 -23.03 -11.89 34.54
N LYS A 137 -23.55 -12.88 35.27
CA LYS A 137 -23.00 -14.23 35.38
C LYS A 137 -23.14 -14.94 34.02
N ILE A 138 -22.20 -14.73 33.11
CA ILE A 138 -22.24 -15.35 31.78
C ILE A 138 -21.70 -16.78 31.88
N GLN A 139 -22.45 -17.74 31.35
CA GLN A 139 -22.04 -19.13 31.19
C GLN A 139 -21.66 -19.35 29.72
N LEU A 140 -20.49 -19.95 29.48
CA LEU A 140 -19.95 -20.14 28.13
C LEU A 140 -19.95 -21.62 27.74
N THR A 141 -20.15 -21.91 26.46
CA THR A 141 -19.95 -23.23 25.85
C THR A 141 -19.18 -23.08 24.54
N VAL A 142 -18.38 -24.07 24.18
CA VAL A 142 -17.64 -24.12 22.92
C VAL A 142 -18.37 -25.07 21.98
N SER A 143 -18.71 -24.62 20.78
CA SER A 143 -19.30 -25.44 19.72
C SER A 143 -18.28 -25.71 18.62
N ALA A 144 -18.28 -26.94 18.10
CA ALA A 144 -17.38 -27.37 17.04
C ALA A 144 -18.11 -28.12 15.92
N SER A 145 -17.59 -27.97 14.71
CA SER A 145 -17.92 -28.82 13.58
C SER A 145 -16.69 -29.63 13.17
N PHE A 146 -16.86 -30.91 12.88
CA PHE A 146 -15.78 -31.82 12.51
C PHE A 146 -16.02 -32.40 11.12
N VAL A 147 -15.02 -32.29 10.25
CA VAL A 147 -15.05 -32.86 8.89
C VAL A 147 -14.14 -34.08 8.86
N GLN A 148 -14.70 -35.24 8.52
CA GLN A 148 -13.92 -36.47 8.33
C GLN A 148 -13.53 -36.67 6.87
N ASN A 149 -14.42 -36.32 5.94
CA ASN A 149 -14.16 -36.25 4.50
C ASN A 149 -15.23 -35.37 3.82
N PHE A 150 -15.16 -35.20 2.49
CA PHE A 150 -16.09 -34.36 1.73
C PHE A 150 -17.58 -34.70 1.96
N TYR A 151 -17.92 -35.98 2.19
CA TYR A 151 -19.29 -36.46 2.36
C TYR A 151 -19.70 -36.67 3.83
N THR A 152 -18.75 -36.62 4.77
CA THR A 152 -19.00 -37.00 6.18
C THR A 152 -18.49 -35.93 7.12
N PHE A 153 -19.41 -35.24 7.77
CA PHE A 153 -19.14 -34.19 8.75
C PHE A 153 -20.25 -34.07 9.80
N TRP A 154 -19.90 -33.54 10.96
CA TRP A 154 -20.79 -33.27 12.10
C TRP A 154 -20.72 -31.79 12.46
N VAL A 155 -21.83 -31.23 12.91
CA VAL A 155 -21.94 -29.84 13.37
C VAL A 155 -22.52 -29.80 14.78
N ASP A 156 -22.33 -28.68 15.47
CA ASP A 156 -22.88 -28.41 16.80
C ASP A 156 -22.44 -29.38 17.92
N VAL A 157 -21.19 -29.85 17.85
CA VAL A 157 -20.59 -30.67 18.92
C VAL A 157 -20.13 -29.75 20.06
N THR A 158 -20.83 -29.78 21.19
CA THR A 158 -20.61 -28.83 22.29
C THR A 158 -19.76 -29.36 23.44
N SER A 159 -18.99 -28.47 24.06
CA SER A 159 -18.27 -28.72 25.32
C SER A 159 -19.17 -28.59 26.57
N PRO A 160 -18.72 -29.10 27.74
CA PRO A 160 -19.27 -28.70 29.03
C PRO A 160 -19.21 -27.18 29.26
N THR A 161 -20.05 -26.69 30.17
CA THR A 161 -20.21 -25.25 30.45
C THR A 161 -19.10 -24.68 31.34
N LEU A 162 -18.62 -23.49 30.99
CA LEU A 162 -17.61 -22.71 31.71
C LEU A 162 -18.27 -21.56 32.48
N THR A 163 -17.95 -21.42 33.78
CA THR A 163 -18.63 -20.50 34.72
C THR A 163 -17.74 -19.37 35.26
N PHE A 164 -18.27 -18.16 35.44
CA PHE A 164 -17.48 -17.00 35.95
C PHE A 164 -17.27 -17.03 37.48
N ALA A 165 -16.03 -16.79 37.95
CA ALA A 165 -15.66 -16.78 39.37
C ALA A 165 -15.41 -15.34 39.91
N ASN A 166 -16.24 -14.86 40.85
CA ASN A 166 -16.13 -13.54 41.48
C ASN A 166 -14.95 -13.43 42.47
N GLY A 167 -14.11 -12.39 42.33
CA GLY A 167 -13.15 -11.95 43.35
C GLY A 167 -13.71 -10.74 44.13
N VAL A 168 -14.09 -10.94 45.40
CA VAL A 168 -14.53 -9.87 46.31
C VAL A 168 -13.41 -9.59 47.32
N ALA A 169 -12.96 -8.34 47.42
CA ALA A 169 -12.33 -7.81 48.63
C ALA A 169 -12.97 -6.45 48.93
N GLY A 170 -13.78 -6.41 49.99
CA GLY A 170 -14.43 -5.19 50.47
C GLY A 170 -13.45 -4.29 51.21
N GLY A 171 -13.50 -3.00 50.89
CA GLY A 171 -12.83 -1.93 51.61
C GLY A 171 -13.57 -0.63 51.37
N SER A 172 -14.35 -0.21 52.37
CA SER A 172 -15.03 1.09 52.40
C SER A 172 -14.00 2.18 52.68
N THR A 173 -13.77 3.09 51.72
CA THR A 173 -13.10 4.37 52.01
C THR A 173 -13.58 5.47 51.05
N THR A 174 -14.41 6.35 51.62
CA THR A 174 -14.65 7.77 51.31
C THR A 174 -14.03 8.39 50.05
N LEU A 175 -14.92 8.99 49.25
CA LEU A 175 -14.68 9.96 48.18
C LEU A 175 -13.71 11.09 48.62
N PRO A 176 -12.56 11.30 47.95
CA PRO A 176 -11.83 12.55 48.02
C PRO A 176 -12.19 13.42 46.82
N THR A 177 -12.65 14.62 47.15
CA THR A 177 -12.93 15.75 46.29
C THR A 177 -11.81 16.07 45.32
N THR A 178 -12.19 16.30 44.07
CA THR A 178 -11.39 16.82 42.96
C THR A 178 -10.73 18.15 43.30
N THR A 179 -9.40 18.18 43.27
CA THR A 179 -8.63 19.40 42.96
C THR A 179 -7.96 19.21 41.61
N THR A 180 -8.57 19.77 40.57
CA THR A 180 -7.99 19.91 39.23
C THR A 180 -6.81 20.86 39.27
N THR A 181 -5.59 20.33 39.33
CA THR A 181 -4.39 21.03 38.87
C THR A 181 -4.27 20.81 37.36
N ILE A 182 -4.39 21.89 36.57
CA ILE A 182 -4.08 21.90 35.14
C ILE A 182 -2.55 21.77 35.01
N GLN A 183 -2.05 20.54 34.90
CA GLN A 183 -0.69 20.32 34.40
C GLN A 183 -0.74 20.33 32.87
N GLN A 184 -0.04 21.29 32.28
CA GLN A 184 0.17 21.40 30.85
C GLN A 184 1.01 20.20 30.38
N PHE A 185 0.38 19.22 29.72
CA PHE A 185 1.09 18.09 29.14
C PHE A 185 1.85 18.55 27.88
N SER A 186 3.18 18.43 27.89
CA SER A 186 4.05 18.79 26.78
C SER A 186 4.66 17.54 26.13
N ILE A 187 4.43 17.39 24.82
CA ILE A 187 5.06 16.35 24.00
C ILE A 187 6.49 16.81 23.67
N SER A 188 7.49 15.97 23.95
CA SER A 188 8.89 16.26 23.64
C SER A 188 9.59 15.07 22.99
N SER A 189 10.64 15.37 22.22
CA SER A 189 11.57 14.40 21.64
C SER A 189 12.58 13.84 22.66
N ALA A 190 12.44 14.17 23.94
CA ALA A 190 13.31 13.60 24.97
C ALA A 190 13.17 12.07 25.04
N ASN A 191 14.31 11.38 25.15
CA ASN A 191 14.43 9.92 25.19
C ASN A 191 14.00 9.17 23.92
N CYS A 192 13.88 9.87 22.78
CA CYS A 192 13.93 9.20 21.48
C CYS A 192 15.21 8.36 21.36
N SER A 193 15.11 7.18 20.72
CA SER A 193 16.15 6.12 20.64
C SER A 193 16.71 5.56 21.95
N VAL A 194 16.19 5.98 23.10
CA VAL A 194 16.58 5.43 24.41
C VAL A 194 15.45 4.62 25.02
N SER A 195 14.26 5.20 25.11
CA SER A 195 13.05 4.53 25.60
C SER A 195 11.85 4.71 24.67
N LYS A 196 11.88 5.73 23.81
CA LYS A 196 10.84 6.00 22.82
C LYS A 196 11.30 5.67 21.41
N VAL A 197 10.43 5.03 20.64
CA VAL A 197 10.47 5.09 19.18
C VAL A 197 9.91 6.44 18.78
N CYS A 198 10.60 7.16 17.90
CA CYS A 198 10.18 8.49 17.48
C CYS A 198 10.17 8.63 15.96
N PHE A 199 9.16 9.33 15.50
CA PHE A 199 8.95 9.72 14.12
C PHE A 199 8.75 11.24 14.09
N SER A 200 9.48 11.94 13.23
CA SER A 200 9.41 13.40 13.11
C SER A 200 9.51 13.82 11.66
N GLN A 201 8.68 14.76 11.22
CA GLN A 201 8.74 15.36 9.90
C GLN A 201 8.58 16.89 10.00
N PRO A 202 9.54 17.70 9.48
CA PRO A 202 10.82 17.31 8.87
C PRO A 202 11.73 16.47 9.79
N SER A 203 12.65 15.69 9.22
CA SER A 203 13.54 14.81 10.01
C SER A 203 14.26 15.57 11.13
N ASN A 204 14.19 15.03 12.35
CA ASN A 204 14.74 15.62 13.58
C ASN A 204 14.15 16.98 13.98
N CYS A 205 12.94 17.33 13.53
CA CYS A 205 12.26 18.52 14.02
C CYS A 205 11.92 18.38 15.52
N ASP A 206 11.99 19.51 16.23
CA ASP A 206 11.58 19.57 17.64
C ASP A 206 10.05 19.72 17.74
N PRO A 207 9.32 18.81 18.41
CA PRO A 207 7.88 18.95 18.65
C PRO A 207 7.51 20.21 19.47
N ALA A 208 8.46 20.92 20.07
CA ALA A 208 8.22 22.25 20.62
C ALA A 208 7.84 23.28 19.53
N ASN A 209 8.31 23.08 18.29
CA ASN A 209 8.00 23.95 17.16
C ASN A 209 6.60 23.64 16.58
N ALA A 210 5.92 24.68 16.11
CA ALA A 210 4.57 24.55 15.55
C ALA A 210 4.53 23.78 14.22
N ASP A 211 5.63 23.80 13.45
CA ASP A 211 5.72 23.19 12.11
C ASP A 211 6.20 21.73 12.12
N CYS A 212 6.27 21.10 13.28
CA CYS A 212 6.78 19.73 13.43
C CYS A 212 5.64 18.72 13.55
N TYR A 213 5.57 17.78 12.61
CA TYR A 213 4.77 16.57 12.76
C TYR A 213 5.58 15.55 13.55
N PHE A 214 5.09 15.16 14.71
CA PHE A 214 5.79 14.27 15.62
C PHE A 214 4.88 13.14 16.06
N MET A 215 5.42 11.94 16.14
CA MET A 215 4.81 10.78 16.78
C MET A 215 5.86 10.04 17.59
N SER A 216 5.51 9.57 18.78
CA SER A 216 6.34 8.65 19.53
C SER A 216 5.54 7.52 20.16
N ALA A 217 6.21 6.39 20.35
CA ALA A 217 5.68 5.22 21.03
C ALA A 217 6.66 4.80 22.14
N LEU A 218 6.13 4.66 23.35
CA LEU A 218 6.87 4.27 24.56
C LEU A 218 6.23 3.04 25.18
N MET A 219 6.99 1.96 25.33
CA MET A 219 6.56 0.80 26.11
C MET A 219 6.58 1.15 27.61
N VAL A 220 5.42 1.21 28.27
CA VAL A 220 5.33 1.60 29.69
C VAL A 220 5.35 0.38 30.61
N SER A 221 4.62 -0.68 30.26
CA SER A 221 4.60 -1.95 31.03
C SER A 221 3.96 -3.10 30.24
N GLY A 222 4.64 -4.24 30.11
CA GLY A 222 4.11 -5.42 29.41
C GLY A 222 3.76 -5.11 27.96
N GLU A 223 2.46 -4.97 27.67
CA GLU A 223 1.86 -4.69 26.36
C GLU A 223 1.27 -3.27 26.24
N ALA A 224 1.42 -2.42 27.26
CA ALA A 224 0.91 -1.05 27.26
C ALA A 224 1.88 -0.08 26.58
N ILE A 225 1.41 0.53 25.49
CA ILE A 225 2.17 1.49 24.69
C ILE A 225 1.57 2.88 24.89
N ARG A 226 2.38 3.83 25.36
CA ARG A 226 2.04 5.25 25.39
C ARG A 226 2.40 5.87 24.05
N TYR A 227 1.39 6.39 23.38
CA TYR A 227 1.52 7.16 22.15
C TYR A 227 1.45 8.65 22.44
N GLU A 228 2.26 9.41 21.73
CA GLU A 228 2.24 10.87 21.73
C GLU A 228 2.32 11.34 20.29
N MET A 229 1.44 12.24 19.88
CA MET A 229 1.42 12.78 18.52
C MET A 229 1.08 14.26 18.51
N LYS A 230 1.75 15.01 17.64
CA LYS A 230 1.60 16.46 17.51
C LYS A 230 1.80 16.90 16.07
N GLY A 231 1.08 17.92 15.62
CA GLY A 231 1.35 18.56 14.34
C GLY A 231 0.31 19.63 13.95
N PRO A 232 0.66 20.54 13.03
CA PRO A 232 -0.26 21.54 12.52
C PRO A 232 -1.32 20.90 11.62
N SER A 233 -2.60 21.11 11.90
CA SER A 233 -3.69 20.60 11.06
C SER A 233 -5.01 21.30 11.33
N ASN A 234 -5.80 21.52 10.28
CA ASN A 234 -7.14 22.12 10.34
C ASN A 234 -8.25 21.08 10.52
N GLY A 235 -7.91 19.84 10.86
CA GLY A 235 -8.91 18.78 11.01
C GLY A 235 -8.44 17.64 11.88
N TYR A 236 -7.42 16.91 11.42
CA TYR A 236 -6.89 15.76 12.13
C TYR A 236 -5.41 15.51 11.82
N ILE A 237 -4.77 14.80 12.73
CA ILE A 237 -3.52 14.08 12.52
C ILE A 237 -3.79 12.61 12.85
N ALA A 238 -3.18 11.67 12.14
CA ALA A 238 -3.36 10.25 12.38
C ALA A 238 -2.06 9.49 12.13
N PHE A 239 -1.89 8.37 12.81
CA PHE A 239 -0.90 7.37 12.45
C PHE A 239 -1.54 6.00 12.29
N GLY A 240 -0.97 5.18 11.41
CA GLY A 240 -1.38 3.82 11.16
C GLY A 240 -0.22 2.85 11.22
N PHE A 241 -0.53 1.62 11.61
CA PHE A 241 0.36 0.46 11.53
C PHE A 241 0.03 -0.33 10.28
N SER A 242 1.06 -0.68 9.52
CA SER A 242 0.92 -1.45 8.28
C SER A 242 1.98 -2.54 8.15
N ASP A 243 1.65 -3.59 7.39
CA ASP A 243 2.60 -4.63 6.96
C ASP A 243 3.30 -4.28 5.65
N ASP A 244 2.89 -3.20 4.97
CA ASP A 244 3.56 -2.65 3.79
C ASP A 244 3.65 -1.12 3.82
N GLN A 245 4.14 -0.51 2.73
CA GLN A 245 4.25 0.95 2.62
C GLN A 245 3.02 1.59 1.95
N ASN A 246 1.88 0.91 1.92
CA ASN A 246 0.67 1.38 1.28
C ASN A 246 -0.38 1.74 2.31
N MET A 247 -1.05 2.88 2.10
CA MET A 247 -2.27 3.18 2.81
C MET A 247 -3.41 2.33 2.23
N GLY A 248 -3.87 1.36 3.02
CA GLY A 248 -4.83 0.36 2.59
C GLY A 248 -5.49 -0.31 3.79
N ASN A 249 -4.95 -1.45 4.20
CA ASN A 249 -5.56 -2.34 5.20
C ASN A 249 -4.85 -2.20 6.55
N ASP A 250 -4.98 -1.00 7.13
CA ASP A 250 -4.15 -0.55 8.25
C ASP A 250 -4.97 -0.30 9.52
N ASP A 251 -4.33 -0.54 10.67
CA ASP A 251 -4.84 -0.19 12.00
C ASP A 251 -4.43 1.24 12.36
N ILE A 252 -5.38 2.10 12.69
CA ILE A 252 -5.19 3.56 12.68
C ILE A 252 -5.67 4.18 14.00
N TYR A 253 -4.85 5.07 14.55
CA TYR A 253 -5.28 6.02 15.57
C TYR A 253 -5.36 7.43 14.97
N ILE A 254 -6.52 8.07 15.19
CA ILE A 254 -6.85 9.38 14.66
C ILE A 254 -7.01 10.34 15.83
N CYS A 255 -6.27 11.43 15.82
CA CYS A 255 -6.45 12.57 16.72
C CYS A 255 -7.07 13.71 15.91
N GLY A 256 -8.39 13.88 16.03
CA GLY A 256 -9.17 14.75 15.15
C GLY A 256 -10.14 15.66 15.90
N ILE A 257 -10.45 16.80 15.28
CA ILE A 257 -11.42 17.78 15.78
C ILE A 257 -12.83 17.26 15.47
N GLY A 258 -13.60 16.97 16.52
CA GLY A 258 -14.99 16.54 16.44
C GLY A 258 -15.96 17.67 16.06
N SER A 259 -17.23 17.34 15.87
CA SER A 259 -18.30 18.30 15.53
C SER A 259 -18.53 19.37 16.60
N ASN A 260 -18.14 19.09 17.85
CA ASN A 260 -18.18 20.01 18.99
C ASN A 260 -16.94 20.93 19.07
N GLY A 261 -16.01 20.84 18.11
CA GLY A 261 -14.76 21.60 18.11
C GLY A 261 -13.70 21.08 19.09
N MET A 262 -13.95 19.98 19.81
CA MET A 262 -12.97 19.36 20.71
C MET A 262 -12.16 18.29 19.98
N VAL A 263 -10.89 18.16 20.34
CA VAL A 263 -10.02 17.09 19.82
C VAL A 263 -10.32 15.78 20.53
N GLN A 264 -10.46 14.71 19.77
CA GLN A 264 -10.73 13.37 20.29
C GLN A 264 -9.81 12.35 19.63
N VAL A 265 -9.42 11.32 20.40
CA VAL A 265 -8.72 10.14 19.88
C VAL A 265 -9.77 9.13 19.44
N GLN A 266 -9.63 8.62 18.22
CA GLN A 266 -10.46 7.58 17.64
C GLN A 266 -9.55 6.43 17.20
N HIS A 267 -10.06 5.21 17.31
CA HIS A 267 -9.44 4.01 16.74
C HIS A 267 -10.21 3.64 15.49
N ALA A 268 -9.52 3.25 14.42
CA ALA A 268 -10.14 2.95 13.15
C ALA A 268 -9.34 1.89 12.39
N PHE A 269 -10.00 1.22 11.44
CA PHE A 269 -9.35 0.33 10.50
C PHE A 269 -9.70 0.74 9.08
N SER A 270 -8.68 0.90 8.25
CA SER A 270 -8.87 1.19 6.83
C SER A 270 -9.00 -0.10 6.03
N THR A 271 -9.77 -0.05 4.94
CA THR A 271 -9.81 -1.16 3.97
C THR A 271 -9.71 -0.59 2.56
N GLY A 272 -8.61 -0.89 1.89
CA GLY A 272 -8.21 -0.19 0.67
C GLY A 272 -8.14 1.33 0.86
N ARG A 273 -8.35 2.10 -0.23
CA ARG A 273 -8.33 3.57 -0.19
C ARG A 273 -9.72 4.17 -0.02
N THR A 274 -10.39 3.79 1.07
CA THR A 274 -11.73 4.27 1.40
C THR A 274 -11.75 4.97 2.76
N TYR A 275 -12.91 5.52 3.14
CA TYR A 275 -13.07 6.12 4.46
C TYR A 275 -12.88 5.04 5.53
N PRO A 276 -12.00 5.25 6.53
CA PRO A 276 -11.71 4.22 7.52
C PRO A 276 -12.91 3.97 8.42
N ASN A 277 -13.14 2.70 8.75
CA ASN A 277 -14.21 2.29 9.64
C ASN A 277 -13.80 2.62 11.08
N ILE A 278 -14.56 3.49 11.75
CA ILE A 278 -14.32 3.81 13.15
C ILE A 278 -14.64 2.58 13.99
N LEU A 279 -13.65 2.14 14.76
CA LEU A 279 -13.75 1.05 15.70
C LEU A 279 -14.09 1.58 17.10
N PRO A 280 -14.65 0.76 17.99
CA PRO A 280 -14.68 1.08 19.40
C PRO A 280 -13.26 1.40 19.88
N LEU A 281 -13.09 2.49 20.63
CA LEU A 281 -11.78 2.96 21.08
C LEU A 281 -10.98 1.89 21.86
N GLY A 282 -11.67 0.94 22.48
CA GLY A 282 -11.05 -0.22 23.14
C GLY A 282 -10.32 0.16 24.43
N ASN A 283 -9.22 -0.55 24.70
CA ASN A 283 -8.39 -0.38 25.89
C ASN A 283 -7.43 0.80 25.75
N VAL A 284 -7.99 2.01 25.67
CA VAL A 284 -7.22 3.26 25.64
C VAL A 284 -7.47 4.04 26.93
N SER A 285 -6.41 4.42 27.63
CA SER A 285 -6.42 5.20 28.87
C SER A 285 -5.54 6.46 28.77
N ASP A 286 -5.55 7.28 29.82
CA ASP A 286 -4.67 8.46 29.97
C ASP A 286 -4.74 9.45 28.81
N ILE A 287 -5.93 9.57 28.20
CA ILE A 287 -6.15 10.39 27.02
C ILE A 287 -6.04 11.87 27.40
N THR A 288 -5.09 12.54 26.77
CA THR A 288 -4.93 13.99 26.81
C THR A 288 -4.93 14.49 25.38
N ALA A 289 -5.88 15.35 25.03
CA ALA A 289 -6.02 15.90 23.69
C ALA A 289 -6.22 17.42 23.75
N SER A 290 -5.57 18.15 22.85
CA SER A 290 -5.72 19.61 22.75
C SER A 290 -5.46 20.12 21.35
N VAL A 291 -6.04 21.28 21.05
CA VAL A 291 -5.72 22.07 19.86
C VAL A 291 -5.41 23.50 20.31
N GLN A 292 -4.25 24.01 19.95
CA GLN A 292 -3.85 25.40 20.25
C GLN A 292 -3.16 25.98 19.02
N ASN A 293 -3.58 27.16 18.58
CA ASN A 293 -3.03 27.86 17.41
C ASN A 293 -2.93 26.98 16.15
N GLY A 294 -3.92 26.12 15.91
CA GLY A 294 -3.93 25.21 14.75
C GLY A 294 -3.02 23.97 14.89
N VAL A 295 -2.39 23.77 16.05
CA VAL A 295 -1.56 22.59 16.34
C VAL A 295 -2.36 21.61 17.19
N ILE A 296 -2.59 20.42 16.65
CA ILE A 296 -3.27 19.32 17.34
C ILE A 296 -2.23 18.53 18.14
N SER A 297 -2.54 18.17 19.38
CA SER A 297 -1.69 17.35 20.25
C SER A 297 -2.52 16.29 20.98
N CYS A 298 -2.15 15.02 20.85
CA CYS A 298 -2.75 13.91 21.58
C CYS A 298 -1.70 13.05 22.29
N SER A 299 -2.01 12.58 23.49
CA SER A 299 -1.30 11.50 24.16
C SER A 299 -2.29 10.56 24.80
N PHE A 300 -2.01 9.26 24.71
CA PHE A 300 -2.86 8.22 25.26
C PHE A 300 -2.04 6.94 25.44
N THR A 301 -2.49 6.07 26.34
CA THR A 301 -1.93 4.73 26.53
C THR A 301 -2.88 3.72 25.90
N SER A 302 -2.38 2.80 25.07
CA SER A 302 -3.19 1.73 24.49
C SER A 302 -2.61 0.36 24.80
N THR A 303 -3.50 -0.60 25.08
CA THR A 303 -3.20 -2.04 25.12
C THR A 303 -4.01 -2.80 24.07
N ASN A 304 -4.55 -2.11 23.07
CA ASN A 304 -5.24 -2.75 21.95
C ASN A 304 -4.25 -3.59 21.13
N ILE A 305 -4.73 -4.72 20.62
CA ILE A 305 -3.98 -5.54 19.68
C ILE A 305 -3.97 -4.81 18.33
N ILE A 306 -2.77 -4.59 17.78
CA ILE A 306 -2.60 -4.05 16.43
C ILE A 306 -3.03 -5.12 15.43
N SER A 307 -4.08 -4.83 14.66
CA SER A 307 -4.74 -5.78 13.76
C SER A 307 -4.36 -5.50 12.31
N LEU A 308 -3.62 -6.39 11.64
CA LEU A 308 -3.28 -6.28 10.22
C LEU A 308 -3.90 -7.43 9.41
N GLU A 309 -4.14 -7.22 8.11
CA GLU A 309 -4.79 -8.19 7.22
C GLU A 309 -4.06 -9.55 7.18
N ARG A 310 -2.72 -9.56 7.28
CA ARG A 310 -1.88 -10.77 7.19
C ARG A 310 -1.38 -11.30 8.54
N THR A 311 -1.50 -10.52 9.61
CA THR A 311 -0.96 -10.84 10.94
C THR A 311 -1.82 -10.22 12.02
N THR A 312 -2.39 -11.05 12.88
CA THR A 312 -3.05 -10.61 14.11
C THR A 312 -2.17 -10.97 15.31
N GLY A 313 -1.70 -9.96 16.04
CA GLY A 313 -0.82 -10.10 17.19
C GLY A 313 0.22 -8.99 17.27
N PHE A 314 1.00 -8.97 18.34
CA PHE A 314 2.19 -8.13 18.45
C PHE A 314 3.29 -8.67 17.50
N SER A 315 3.13 -8.43 16.19
CA SER A 315 4.30 -8.38 15.33
C SER A 315 5.13 -7.23 15.86
N ASN A 316 6.36 -7.48 16.28
CA ASN A 316 7.10 -6.41 16.93
C ASN A 316 7.43 -5.27 15.98
N ALA A 317 7.39 -5.48 14.65
CA ALA A 317 7.79 -4.50 13.64
C ALA A 317 6.69 -4.18 12.62
N TYR A 318 6.50 -2.88 12.35
CA TYR A 318 5.46 -2.33 11.46
C TYR A 318 5.98 -1.17 10.62
N TYR A 319 5.43 -0.96 9.43
CA TYR A 319 5.55 0.35 8.80
C TYR A 319 4.65 1.35 9.54
N ILE A 320 5.20 2.54 9.79
CA ILE A 320 4.47 3.64 10.43
C ILE A 320 4.06 4.61 9.34
N LEU A 321 2.76 4.80 9.20
CA LEU A 321 2.13 5.72 8.26
C LEU A 321 1.60 6.91 9.04
N PHE A 322 2.15 8.11 8.88
CA PHE A 322 1.64 9.33 9.53
C PHE A 322 1.00 10.25 8.48
N VAL A 323 -0.17 10.79 8.80
CA VAL A 323 -0.91 11.69 7.91
C VAL A 323 -1.54 12.86 8.65
N HIS A 324 -1.83 13.92 7.91
CA HIS A 324 -2.66 15.02 8.39
C HIS A 324 -3.63 15.47 7.30
N GLY A 325 -4.79 15.99 7.69
CA GLY A 325 -5.79 16.44 6.74
C GLY A 325 -6.89 17.28 7.37
N PRO A 326 -7.74 17.90 6.54
CA PRO A 326 -8.90 18.62 7.00
C PRO A 326 -10.00 17.67 7.50
N SER A 327 -10.91 18.20 8.32
CA SER A 327 -12.11 17.51 8.78
C SER A 327 -13.31 18.39 8.48
N SER A 328 -14.45 17.78 8.13
CA SER A 328 -15.71 18.46 7.88
C SER A 328 -16.79 17.82 8.75
N ASN A 329 -17.46 18.62 9.59
CA ASN A 329 -18.50 18.16 10.52
C ASN A 329 -18.07 16.98 11.42
N GLY A 330 -16.80 16.94 11.84
CA GLY A 330 -16.25 15.85 12.65
C GLY A 330 -15.88 14.58 11.87
N GLN A 331 -16.04 14.57 10.55
CA GLN A 331 -15.56 13.50 9.67
C GLN A 331 -14.26 13.92 8.97
N ILE A 332 -13.26 13.03 8.99
CA ILE A 332 -11.98 13.28 8.34
C ILE A 332 -12.17 13.37 6.81
N GLN A 333 -11.37 14.17 6.12
CA GLN A 333 -11.31 14.17 4.66
C GLN A 333 -10.05 13.45 4.20
N ILE A 334 -9.82 13.38 2.88
CA ILE A 334 -8.55 12.90 2.35
C ILE A 334 -7.40 13.74 2.93
N HIS A 335 -6.35 13.07 3.36
CA HIS A 335 -5.15 13.70 3.91
C HIS A 335 -4.44 14.53 2.84
N THR A 336 -3.77 15.60 3.27
CA THR A 336 -3.02 16.49 2.36
C THR A 336 -1.62 15.94 2.07
N GLU A 337 -0.95 15.40 3.08
CA GLU A 337 0.36 14.77 2.95
C GLU A 337 0.43 13.45 3.72
N THR A 338 1.34 12.58 3.29
CA THR A 338 1.59 11.26 3.84
C THR A 338 3.06 11.08 4.10
N PHE A 339 3.40 10.56 5.26
CA PHE A 339 4.77 10.25 5.64
C PHE A 339 4.86 8.78 6.05
N ILE A 340 5.68 8.00 5.34
CA ILE A 340 5.72 6.53 5.44
C ILE A 340 7.13 6.07 5.76
N SER A 341 7.32 5.33 6.87
CA SER A 341 8.65 4.80 7.21
C SER A 341 9.25 3.95 6.08
N THR A 342 10.56 4.06 5.83
CA THR A 342 11.23 3.25 4.79
C THR A 342 11.46 1.81 5.16
N LYS A 343 11.40 1.50 6.45
CA LYS A 343 11.56 0.15 7.01
C LYS A 343 10.50 -0.11 8.07
N MET A 344 10.29 -1.39 8.36
CA MET A 344 9.50 -1.81 9.51
C MET A 344 10.22 -1.42 10.79
N ILE A 345 9.49 -0.79 11.70
CA ILE A 345 9.98 -0.24 12.96
C ILE A 345 9.47 -1.09 14.09
N ASN A 346 10.40 -1.50 14.96
CA ASN A 346 10.05 -2.30 16.11
C ASN A 346 9.65 -1.42 17.29
N ILE A 347 8.38 -1.44 17.71
CA ILE A 347 7.90 -0.56 18.80
C ILE A 347 8.58 -0.88 20.14
N SER A 348 8.97 -2.14 20.33
CA SER A 348 9.70 -2.62 21.51
C SER A 348 11.21 -2.30 21.49
N SER A 349 11.73 -1.78 20.37
CA SER A 349 13.14 -1.42 20.22
C SER A 349 13.27 0.08 19.94
N PRO A 350 13.74 0.89 20.91
CA PRO A 350 13.85 2.33 20.74
C PRO A 350 14.74 2.69 19.54
N GLU A 351 14.14 3.28 18.50
CA GLU A 351 14.81 3.74 17.29
C GLU A 351 14.19 5.07 16.81
N VAL A 352 15.00 5.93 16.19
CA VAL A 352 14.50 7.11 15.46
C VAL A 352 14.23 6.70 14.02
N VAL A 353 13.00 6.92 13.57
CA VAL A 353 12.59 6.70 12.18
C VAL A 353 13.07 7.89 11.35
N LEU A 354 14.22 7.75 10.69
CA LEU A 354 14.89 8.87 10.01
C LEU A 354 14.35 9.13 8.59
N ASP A 355 13.72 8.15 7.95
CA ASP A 355 13.33 8.22 6.54
C ASP A 355 11.84 7.95 6.35
N ALA A 356 11.09 9.01 6.03
CA ALA A 356 9.81 8.89 5.35
C ALA A 356 10.06 8.90 3.83
N GLY A 357 10.02 7.74 3.17
CA GLY A 357 10.49 7.60 1.80
C GLY A 357 9.38 7.27 0.80
N VAL A 358 9.44 7.88 -0.39
CA VAL A 358 8.60 7.47 -1.52
C VAL A 358 8.91 6.00 -1.88
N PRO A 359 7.90 5.11 -2.03
CA PRO A 359 8.13 3.70 -2.35
C PRO A 359 8.93 3.55 -3.65
N SER A 360 9.80 2.53 -3.68
CA SER A 360 10.75 2.31 -4.79
C SER A 360 10.08 2.15 -6.15
N ILE A 361 8.84 1.65 -6.19
CA ILE A 361 8.08 1.46 -7.42
C ILE A 361 7.69 2.78 -8.10
N PHE A 362 7.34 3.82 -7.34
CA PHE A 362 7.08 5.16 -7.89
C PHE A 362 8.34 5.76 -8.48
N LYS A 363 9.49 5.57 -7.81
CA LYS A 363 10.81 6.00 -8.30
C LYS A 363 11.15 5.29 -9.62
N ALA A 364 10.89 3.99 -9.71
CA ALA A 364 11.12 3.21 -10.93
C ALA A 364 10.21 3.65 -12.09
N HIS A 365 8.91 3.87 -11.83
CA HIS A 365 7.97 4.41 -12.81
C HIS A 365 8.43 5.77 -13.34
N GLY A 366 8.73 6.72 -12.44
CA GLY A 366 9.20 8.05 -12.81
C GLY A 366 10.50 8.02 -13.61
N ALA A 367 11.47 7.21 -13.19
CA ALA A 367 12.75 7.05 -13.91
C ALA A 367 12.55 6.50 -15.33
N LEU A 368 11.72 5.47 -15.51
CA LEU A 368 11.42 4.92 -16.83
C LEU A 368 10.70 5.93 -17.73
N MET A 369 9.77 6.72 -17.19
CA MET A 369 9.07 7.76 -17.96
C MET A 369 10.00 8.90 -18.37
N LEU A 370 10.93 9.33 -17.49
CA LEU A 370 11.96 10.31 -17.83
C LEU A 370 12.90 9.78 -18.93
N ILE A 371 13.41 8.56 -18.78
CA ILE A 371 14.25 7.93 -19.81
C ILE A 371 13.49 7.83 -21.13
N SER A 372 12.25 7.35 -21.10
CA SER A 372 11.43 7.19 -22.30
C SER A 372 11.20 8.52 -23.02
N TRP A 373 10.71 9.56 -22.33
CA TRP A 373 10.22 10.76 -23.01
C TRP A 373 11.19 11.93 -23.06
N MET A 374 12.11 12.03 -22.10
CA MET A 374 13.11 13.11 -22.09
C MET A 374 14.41 12.73 -22.78
N THR A 375 14.66 11.43 -23.02
CA THR A 375 15.86 10.98 -23.72
C THR A 375 15.54 10.22 -25.01
N LEU A 376 14.91 9.05 -24.94
CA LEU A 376 14.73 8.17 -26.11
C LEU A 376 13.74 8.78 -27.13
N GLY A 377 12.60 9.29 -26.66
CA GLY A 377 11.59 9.96 -27.49
C GLY A 377 12.17 11.14 -28.25
N SER A 378 12.87 12.02 -27.53
CA SER A 378 13.56 13.19 -28.09
C SER A 378 14.61 12.80 -29.11
N LEU A 379 15.47 11.82 -28.77
CA LEU A 379 16.51 11.32 -29.66
C LEU A 379 15.91 10.75 -30.95
N GLY A 380 14.86 9.93 -30.86
CA GLY A 380 14.25 9.36 -32.07
C GLY A 380 13.59 10.41 -32.98
N MET A 381 13.02 11.48 -32.42
CA MET A 381 12.55 12.62 -33.22
C MET A 381 13.69 13.38 -33.88
N MET A 382 14.81 13.60 -33.17
CA MET A 382 16.01 14.24 -33.74
C MET A 382 16.59 13.41 -34.89
N VAL A 383 16.71 12.08 -34.72
CA VAL A 383 17.20 11.16 -35.76
C VAL A 383 16.32 11.27 -37.03
N ALA A 384 15.00 11.22 -36.88
CA ALA A 384 14.08 11.31 -38.00
C ALA A 384 14.12 12.67 -38.73
N ARG A 385 14.42 13.75 -38.00
CA ARG A 385 14.44 15.11 -38.56
C ARG A 385 15.79 15.48 -39.19
N TYR A 386 16.89 15.22 -38.49
CA TYR A 386 18.22 15.69 -38.88
C TYR A 386 19.04 14.61 -39.59
N LEU A 387 19.13 13.40 -39.02
CA LEU A 387 19.92 12.31 -39.62
C LEU A 387 19.32 11.76 -40.91
N LYS A 388 18.00 11.92 -41.11
CA LYS A 388 17.32 11.56 -42.37
C LYS A 388 17.90 12.26 -43.60
N LYS A 389 18.38 13.49 -43.47
CA LYS A 389 18.95 14.25 -44.59
C LYS A 389 20.43 13.94 -44.81
N THR A 390 21.18 13.70 -43.74
CA THR A 390 22.64 13.55 -43.77
C THR A 390 23.11 12.12 -44.01
N ALA A 391 22.39 11.11 -43.51
CA ALA A 391 22.73 9.69 -43.66
C ALA A 391 21.90 8.98 -44.75
N LYS A 392 21.31 9.75 -45.67
CA LYS A 392 20.50 9.19 -46.76
C LYS A 392 21.41 8.49 -47.76
N GLY A 393 21.23 7.18 -47.95
CA GLY A 393 22.07 6.36 -48.82
C GLY A 393 23.13 5.54 -48.09
N GLU A 394 23.45 5.86 -46.83
CA GLU A 394 24.21 4.95 -45.95
C GLU A 394 23.27 3.86 -45.45
N LYS A 395 23.59 2.60 -45.78
CA LYS A 395 22.72 1.46 -45.50
C LYS A 395 23.27 0.61 -44.36
N LEU A 396 22.39 0.26 -43.43
CA LEU A 396 22.61 -0.75 -42.40
C LEU A 396 21.49 -1.79 -42.53
N ILE A 397 21.84 -3.06 -42.71
CA ILE A 397 20.87 -4.16 -42.91
C ILE A 397 19.93 -3.85 -44.10
N GLY A 398 20.50 -3.35 -45.21
CA GLY A 398 19.77 -3.05 -46.45
C GLY A 398 18.82 -1.84 -46.40
N LYS A 399 18.70 -1.14 -45.26
CA LYS A 399 17.87 0.06 -45.08
C LYS A 399 18.71 1.27 -44.70
N ASP A 400 18.20 2.48 -44.92
CA ASP A 400 18.89 3.69 -44.50
C ASP A 400 19.17 3.68 -42.98
N VAL A 401 20.38 4.05 -42.58
CA VAL A 401 20.83 4.06 -41.17
C VAL A 401 19.87 4.86 -40.27
N TRP A 402 19.47 6.06 -40.70
CA TRP A 402 18.56 6.91 -39.94
C TRP A 402 17.24 6.20 -39.62
N PHE A 403 16.75 5.39 -40.55
CA PHE A 403 15.48 4.69 -40.41
C PHE A 403 15.59 3.54 -39.40
N VAL A 404 16.69 2.79 -39.45
CA VAL A 404 16.96 1.70 -38.50
C VAL A 404 17.12 2.25 -37.08
N VAL A 405 17.91 3.31 -36.91
CA VAL A 405 18.14 3.96 -35.61
C VAL A 405 16.84 4.56 -35.06
N HIS A 406 16.09 5.29 -35.89
CA HIS A 406 14.80 5.86 -35.47
C HIS A 406 13.84 4.78 -34.99
N VAL A 407 13.64 3.72 -35.78
CA VAL A 407 12.73 2.62 -35.40
C VAL A 407 13.20 1.94 -34.12
N GLY A 408 14.49 1.65 -33.97
CA GLY A 408 15.04 1.03 -32.76
C GLY A 408 14.80 1.86 -31.50
N VAL A 409 15.13 3.15 -31.54
CA VAL A 409 14.94 4.07 -30.40
C VAL A 409 13.46 4.27 -30.07
N MET A 410 12.58 4.36 -31.08
CA MET A 410 11.13 4.50 -30.85
C MET A 410 10.50 3.22 -30.29
N ILE A 411 10.95 2.03 -30.70
CA ILE A 411 10.51 0.76 -30.09
C ILE A 411 10.90 0.71 -28.61
N LEU A 412 12.14 1.08 -28.27
CA LEU A 412 12.60 1.16 -26.87
C LEU A 412 11.78 2.18 -26.06
N THR A 413 11.45 3.32 -26.66
CA THR A 413 10.61 4.35 -26.04
C THR A 413 9.25 3.77 -25.64
N VAL A 414 8.54 3.18 -26.61
CA VAL A 414 7.20 2.59 -26.40
C VAL A 414 7.25 1.42 -25.41
N ALA A 415 8.27 0.54 -25.51
CA ALA A 415 8.43 -0.57 -24.59
C ALA A 415 8.63 -0.09 -23.13
N ALA A 416 9.50 0.91 -22.93
CA ALA A 416 9.71 1.51 -21.61
C ALA A 416 8.43 2.18 -21.07
N THR A 417 7.65 2.85 -21.92
CA THR A 417 6.36 3.43 -21.53
C THR A 417 5.38 2.34 -21.09
N ILE A 418 5.28 1.23 -21.83
CA ILE A 418 4.39 0.09 -21.50
C ILE A 418 4.80 -0.52 -20.16
N ILE A 419 6.09 -0.81 -19.97
CA ILE A 419 6.59 -1.38 -18.71
C ILE A 419 6.29 -0.43 -17.54
N ALA A 420 6.60 0.86 -17.67
CA ALA A 420 6.35 1.84 -16.62
C ALA A 420 4.85 1.97 -16.27
N PHE A 421 3.97 1.88 -17.27
CA PHE A 421 2.53 1.90 -17.08
C PHE A 421 2.03 0.63 -16.38
N ILE A 422 2.49 -0.55 -16.79
CA ILE A 422 2.13 -1.82 -16.14
C ILE A 422 2.60 -1.81 -14.68
N LEU A 423 3.84 -1.38 -14.42
CA LEU A 423 4.40 -1.32 -13.07
C LEU A 423 3.47 -0.55 -12.12
N ILE A 424 3.10 0.68 -12.48
CA ILE A 424 2.32 1.53 -11.57
C ILE A 424 0.86 1.07 -11.45
N PHE A 425 0.21 0.63 -12.53
CA PHE A 425 -1.17 0.15 -12.46
C PHE A 425 -1.30 -1.19 -11.73
N SER A 426 -0.28 -2.06 -11.83
CA SER A 426 -0.26 -3.32 -11.08
C SER A 426 -0.10 -3.12 -9.57
N TYR A 427 0.56 -2.01 -9.19
CA TYR A 427 0.82 -1.66 -7.80
C TYR A 427 -0.40 -0.98 -7.17
N GLU A 428 -0.90 0.05 -7.82
CA GLU A 428 -1.99 0.86 -7.28
C GLU A 428 -3.33 0.10 -7.29
N GLN A 429 -3.56 -0.78 -8.28
CA GLN A 429 -4.79 -1.57 -8.50
C GLN A 429 -6.11 -0.78 -8.57
N GLN A 430 -6.05 0.55 -8.41
CA GLN A 430 -7.16 1.49 -8.41
C GLN A 430 -6.74 2.80 -9.09
N TRP A 431 -7.70 3.70 -9.31
CA TRP A 431 -7.46 5.01 -9.91
C TRP A 431 -6.92 5.99 -8.87
N SER A 432 -5.71 6.52 -9.09
CA SER A 432 -5.04 7.44 -8.15
C SER A 432 -5.63 8.85 -8.12
N GLY A 433 -6.49 9.22 -9.08
CA GLY A 433 -7.07 10.57 -9.17
C GLY A 433 -6.09 11.62 -9.71
N GLY A 434 -6.62 12.80 -10.05
CA GLY A 434 -5.83 13.92 -10.56
C GLY A 434 -5.51 13.89 -12.06
N VAL A 435 -4.76 14.88 -12.51
CA VAL A 435 -4.50 15.14 -13.94
C VAL A 435 -3.41 14.23 -14.51
N HIS A 436 -2.42 13.86 -13.69
CA HIS A 436 -1.29 13.02 -14.11
C HIS A 436 -1.72 11.67 -14.74
N PRO A 437 -2.55 10.83 -14.09
CA PRO A 437 -2.94 9.54 -14.67
C PRO A 437 -3.79 9.71 -15.94
N VAL A 438 -4.58 10.78 -16.07
CA VAL A 438 -5.32 11.10 -17.30
C VAL A 438 -4.35 11.38 -18.46
N LEU A 439 -3.37 12.25 -18.24
CA LEU A 439 -2.36 12.57 -19.25
C LEU A 439 -1.52 11.33 -19.60
N GLY A 440 -1.14 10.52 -18.61
CA GLY A 440 -0.41 9.27 -18.80
C GLY A 440 -1.17 8.26 -19.67
N CYS A 441 -2.47 8.07 -19.44
CA CYS A 441 -3.33 7.23 -20.27
C CYS A 441 -3.42 7.71 -21.72
N LEU A 442 -3.59 9.03 -21.93
CA LEU A 442 -3.59 9.61 -23.27
C LEU A 442 -2.26 9.37 -23.99
N VAL A 443 -1.13 9.60 -23.31
CA VAL A 443 0.21 9.32 -23.83
C VAL A 443 0.36 7.85 -24.21
N MET A 444 -0.09 6.93 -23.35
CA MET A 444 -0.03 5.48 -23.63
C MET A 444 -0.80 5.11 -24.89
N ILE A 445 -2.07 5.52 -24.99
CA ILE A 445 -2.94 5.22 -26.14
C ILE A 445 -2.32 5.74 -27.43
N LEU A 446 -1.92 7.02 -27.46
CA LEU A 446 -1.35 7.63 -28.65
C LEU A 446 0.01 7.01 -29.03
N SER A 447 0.83 6.64 -28.03
CA SER A 447 2.11 5.96 -28.24
C SER A 447 1.94 4.57 -28.85
N PHE A 448 0.89 3.85 -28.47
CA PHE A 448 0.55 2.56 -29.07
C PHE A 448 0.03 2.69 -30.51
N LEU A 449 -0.74 3.76 -30.79
CA LEU A 449 -1.21 4.07 -32.15
C LEU A 449 -0.07 4.47 -33.10
N GLN A 450 1.03 5.02 -32.57
CA GLN A 450 2.12 5.54 -33.38
C GLN A 450 2.84 4.46 -34.24
N PRO A 451 3.23 3.28 -33.70
CA PRO A 451 3.69 2.14 -34.49
C PRO A 451 2.65 1.59 -35.47
N ILE A 452 1.37 1.55 -35.09
CA ILE A 452 0.29 1.05 -35.96
C ILE A 452 0.19 1.93 -37.21
N MET A 453 0.19 3.25 -37.04
CA MET A 453 0.25 4.19 -38.17
C MET A 453 1.51 3.99 -39.01
N ALA A 454 2.66 3.71 -38.38
CA ALA A 454 3.91 3.42 -39.09
C ALA A 454 3.87 2.12 -39.92
N LEU A 455 3.09 1.13 -39.51
CA LEU A 455 2.87 -0.10 -40.29
C LEU A 455 1.99 0.14 -41.53
N LEU A 456 1.05 1.08 -41.44
CA LEU A 456 0.17 1.50 -42.55
C LEU A 456 0.87 2.45 -43.55
N ARG A 457 2.19 2.60 -43.43
CA ARG A 457 2.99 3.50 -44.26
C ARG A 457 3.01 3.06 -45.74
N CYS A 458 2.42 3.87 -46.62
CA CYS A 458 2.42 3.65 -48.07
C CYS A 458 3.83 3.69 -48.69
N ALA A 459 3.99 3.23 -49.94
CA ALA A 459 5.26 3.33 -50.68
C ALA A 459 5.74 4.79 -50.84
N PRO A 460 7.06 5.05 -51.01
CA PRO A 460 7.61 6.40 -51.07
C PRO A 460 7.01 7.30 -52.16
N GLN A 461 6.63 6.73 -53.30
CA GLN A 461 6.08 7.44 -54.47
C GLN A 461 4.54 7.51 -54.48
N HIS A 462 3.86 7.03 -53.43
CA HIS A 462 2.40 6.94 -53.39
C HIS A 462 1.75 8.33 -53.18
N PRO A 463 0.68 8.71 -53.90
CA PRO A 463 0.09 10.06 -53.82
C PRO A 463 -0.41 10.42 -52.42
N ARG A 464 -0.90 9.44 -51.64
CA ARG A 464 -1.35 9.65 -50.25
C ARG A 464 -0.23 9.64 -49.19
N ARG A 465 1.04 9.59 -49.59
CA ARG A 465 2.18 9.53 -48.65
C ARG A 465 2.27 10.78 -47.77
N PHE A 466 1.81 11.94 -48.25
CA PHE A 466 1.78 13.17 -47.46
C PHE A 466 0.87 13.03 -46.24
N LEU A 467 -0.28 12.35 -46.36
CA LEU A 467 -1.24 12.16 -45.27
C LEU A 467 -0.60 11.37 -44.12
N PHE A 468 0.09 10.28 -44.45
CA PHE A 468 0.87 9.51 -43.49
C PHE A 468 1.95 10.36 -42.82
N ASN A 469 2.73 11.12 -43.61
CA ASN A 469 3.83 11.91 -43.04
C ASN A 469 3.30 12.96 -42.05
N TRP A 470 2.18 13.62 -42.38
CA TRP A 470 1.55 14.62 -41.50
C TRP A 470 0.91 13.98 -40.27
N SER A 471 0.13 12.91 -40.43
CA SER A 471 -0.53 12.26 -39.30
C SER A 471 0.48 11.67 -38.31
N HIS A 472 1.52 10.99 -38.82
CA HIS A 472 2.57 10.42 -38.00
C HIS A 472 3.38 11.49 -37.27
N ALA A 473 3.74 12.59 -37.94
CA ALA A 473 4.46 13.70 -37.32
C ALA A 473 3.61 14.46 -36.29
N LEU A 474 2.34 14.74 -36.61
CA LEU A 474 1.43 15.43 -35.70
C LEU A 474 1.16 14.62 -34.44
N ASN A 475 0.87 13.31 -34.58
CA ASN A 475 0.66 12.45 -33.43
C ASN A 475 1.91 12.38 -32.54
N ALA A 476 3.12 12.27 -33.14
CA ALA A 476 4.37 12.32 -32.37
C ALA A 476 4.53 13.62 -31.56
N LEU A 477 4.20 14.76 -32.17
CA LEU A 477 4.28 16.06 -31.49
C LEU A 477 3.28 16.15 -30.32
N VAL A 478 2.03 15.73 -30.54
CA VAL A 478 0.99 15.70 -29.50
C VAL A 478 1.42 14.81 -28.34
N ILE A 479 1.93 13.61 -28.62
CA ILE A 479 2.44 12.70 -27.58
C ILE A 479 3.55 13.36 -26.77
N LYS A 480 4.55 13.97 -27.43
CA LYS A 480 5.67 14.62 -26.71
C LYS A 480 5.17 15.72 -25.78
N VAL A 481 4.25 16.57 -26.24
CA VAL A 481 3.70 17.66 -25.40
C VAL A 481 2.95 17.09 -24.20
N LEU A 482 2.08 16.10 -24.42
CA LEU A 482 1.33 15.45 -23.33
C LEU A 482 2.25 14.71 -22.36
N ALA A 483 3.31 14.06 -22.86
CA ALA A 483 4.28 13.35 -22.03
C ALA A 483 5.08 14.30 -21.13
N VAL A 484 5.49 15.46 -21.65
CA VAL A 484 6.14 16.50 -20.85
C VAL A 484 5.18 17.02 -19.78
N ALA A 485 3.92 17.31 -20.13
CA ALA A 485 2.91 17.73 -19.15
C ALA A 485 2.63 16.66 -18.09
N ALA A 486 2.59 15.38 -18.48
CA ALA A 486 2.46 14.25 -17.57
C ALA A 486 3.66 14.16 -16.61
N ILE A 487 4.89 14.38 -17.08
CA ILE A 487 6.08 14.40 -16.24
C ILE A 487 6.01 15.54 -15.21
N PHE A 488 5.65 16.76 -15.61
CA PHE A 488 5.53 17.88 -14.68
C PHE A 488 4.49 17.61 -13.59
N THR A 489 3.31 17.15 -13.98
CA THR A 489 2.25 16.80 -13.02
C THR A 489 2.64 15.60 -12.15
N GLY A 490 3.42 14.66 -12.66
CA GLY A 490 3.96 13.53 -11.89
C GLY A 490 5.01 13.95 -10.87
N LEU A 491 5.91 14.87 -11.23
CA LEU A 491 6.94 15.39 -10.32
C LEU A 491 6.35 16.21 -9.17
N GLN A 492 5.22 16.89 -9.38
CA GLN A 492 4.49 17.60 -8.31
C GLN A 492 3.96 16.66 -7.22
N TYR A 493 3.72 15.38 -7.53
CA TYR A 493 3.39 14.38 -6.50
C TYR A 493 4.62 13.93 -5.69
N LEU A 494 5.82 14.02 -6.27
CA LEU A 494 7.06 13.59 -5.62
C LEU A 494 7.76 14.71 -4.84
N ASP A 495 7.58 15.94 -5.30
CA ASP A 495 8.11 17.14 -4.67
C ASP A 495 6.94 17.93 -4.11
N SER A 496 6.51 17.64 -2.88
CA SER A 496 5.50 18.45 -2.17
C SER A 496 6.13 19.64 -1.44
N THR A 497 7.46 19.81 -1.52
CA THR A 497 8.14 20.90 -0.81
C THR A 497 7.77 22.25 -1.41
N ALA A 498 7.80 23.30 -0.58
CA ALA A 498 7.54 24.67 -1.05
C ALA A 498 8.53 25.14 -2.14
N ASP A 499 9.73 24.54 -2.22
CA ASP A 499 10.75 24.93 -3.20
C ASP A 499 10.51 24.33 -4.58
N GLN A 500 9.81 23.19 -4.70
CA GLN A 500 9.52 22.51 -5.98
C GLN A 500 10.78 22.34 -6.85
N TRP A 501 11.91 22.01 -6.21
CA TRP A 501 13.22 21.88 -6.84
C TRP A 501 13.20 20.93 -8.06
N LEU A 502 12.57 19.77 -7.95
CA LEU A 502 12.52 18.78 -9.03
C LEU A 502 11.81 19.33 -10.26
N VAL A 503 10.73 20.08 -10.06
CA VAL A 503 9.97 20.74 -11.12
C VAL A 503 10.81 21.82 -11.79
N LYS A 504 11.57 22.62 -11.02
CA LYS A 504 12.47 23.65 -11.54
C LYS A 504 13.58 23.06 -12.41
N VAL A 505 14.23 21.99 -11.96
CA VAL A 505 15.27 21.29 -12.73
C VAL A 505 14.70 20.71 -14.03
N MET A 506 13.51 20.10 -13.96
CA MET A 506 12.81 19.58 -15.15
C MET A 506 12.48 20.71 -16.14
N GLY A 507 12.05 21.88 -15.64
CA GLY A 507 11.87 23.10 -16.44
C GLY A 507 13.14 23.50 -17.19
N GLY A 508 14.28 23.52 -16.49
CA GLY A 508 15.59 23.78 -17.09
C GLY A 508 15.96 22.76 -18.17
N MET A 509 15.70 21.46 -17.93
CA MET A 509 15.99 20.38 -18.89
C MET A 509 15.12 20.50 -20.16
N VAL A 510 13.83 20.83 -20.03
CA VAL A 510 12.95 21.07 -21.19
C VAL A 510 13.39 22.31 -21.97
N GLY A 511 13.77 23.39 -21.27
CA GLY A 511 14.31 24.60 -21.89
C GLY A 511 15.59 24.33 -22.66
N TRP A 512 16.50 23.53 -22.10
CA TRP A 512 17.72 23.09 -22.76
C TRP A 512 17.43 22.24 -24.00
N GLU A 513 16.50 21.28 -23.91
CA GLU A 513 16.08 20.46 -25.05
C GLU A 513 15.54 21.34 -26.19
N ALA A 514 14.66 22.30 -25.88
CA ALA A 514 14.09 23.23 -26.85
C ALA A 514 15.18 24.11 -27.50
N LEU A 515 16.09 24.67 -26.71
CA LEU A 515 17.23 25.44 -27.21
C LEU A 515 18.09 24.59 -28.16
N PHE A 516 18.38 23.35 -27.78
CA PHE A 516 19.16 22.44 -28.60
C PHE A 516 18.49 22.13 -29.94
N PHE A 517 17.18 21.89 -29.95
CA PHE A 517 16.41 21.74 -31.20
C PHE A 517 16.48 22.99 -32.09
N ILE A 518 16.38 24.19 -31.50
CA ILE A 518 16.50 25.45 -32.24
C ILE A 518 17.90 25.58 -32.84
N LEU A 519 18.95 25.32 -32.06
CA LEU A 519 20.33 25.37 -32.54
C LEU A 519 20.58 24.39 -33.70
N LEU A 520 20.07 23.16 -33.61
CA LEU A 520 20.16 22.18 -34.70
C LEU A 520 19.36 22.62 -35.94
N ASP A 521 18.20 23.25 -35.78
CA ASP A 521 17.41 23.76 -36.92
C ASP A 521 18.13 24.94 -37.61
N VAL A 522 18.69 25.87 -36.83
CA VAL A 522 19.52 26.98 -37.32
C VAL A 522 20.76 26.44 -38.05
N GLN A 523 21.50 25.51 -37.43
CA GLN A 523 22.67 24.87 -38.04
C GLN A 523 22.28 24.16 -39.34
N SER A 524 21.19 23.40 -39.36
CA SER A 524 20.73 22.71 -40.56
C SER A 524 20.39 23.68 -41.70
N ARG A 525 19.82 24.86 -41.39
CA ARG A 525 19.52 25.90 -42.40
C ARG A 525 20.76 26.63 -42.88
N CYS A 526 21.67 27.01 -41.97
CA CYS A 526 22.94 27.64 -42.32
C CYS A 526 23.83 26.73 -43.19
N MET A 527 23.82 25.42 -42.92
CA MET A 527 24.59 24.43 -43.66
C MET A 527 23.95 24.05 -45.00
N ALA A 528 22.63 24.16 -45.17
CA ALA A 528 21.99 24.01 -46.47
C ALA A 528 22.50 25.05 -47.50
N ASN A 529 23.01 26.18 -47.02
CA ASN A 529 23.65 27.22 -47.85
C ASN A 529 25.15 27.00 -48.09
N ARG A 530 25.79 25.98 -47.49
CA ARG A 530 27.21 25.66 -47.69
C ARG A 530 27.36 24.25 -48.26
N THR A 531 27.69 24.14 -49.54
CA THR A 531 27.95 22.87 -50.23
C THR A 531 29.25 22.21 -49.72
N GLY A 532 29.17 21.25 -48.80
CA GLY A 532 30.36 20.48 -48.36
C GLY A 532 30.06 19.27 -47.45
N LYS A 533 30.62 18.10 -47.80
CA LYS A 533 30.38 16.74 -47.23
C LYS A 533 30.91 16.47 -45.80
N SER A 534 31.33 17.46 -45.02
CA SER A 534 32.03 17.23 -43.73
C SER A 534 31.11 17.13 -42.50
N THR A 535 29.91 16.55 -42.65
CA THR A 535 28.80 16.78 -41.71
C THR A 535 28.37 15.59 -40.84
N CYS A 536 28.76 14.36 -41.16
CA CYS A 536 28.27 13.16 -40.43
C CYS A 536 28.92 13.03 -39.03
N VAL A 537 30.22 13.34 -38.90
CA VAL A 537 30.98 13.15 -37.66
C VAL A 537 30.62 14.19 -36.60
N SER A 538 30.36 15.43 -36.99
CA SER A 538 30.05 16.52 -36.04
C SER A 538 28.64 16.39 -35.43
N CYS A 539 27.63 15.99 -36.21
CA CYS A 539 26.28 15.73 -35.67
C CYS A 539 26.26 14.51 -34.74
N CYS A 540 26.94 13.41 -35.11
CA CYS A 540 27.03 12.23 -34.23
C CYS A 540 27.78 12.52 -32.93
N LEU A 541 28.90 13.25 -32.97
CA LEU A 541 29.65 13.65 -31.77
C LEU A 541 28.84 14.60 -30.88
N VAL A 542 28.08 15.53 -31.47
CA VAL A 542 27.22 16.44 -30.71
C VAL A 542 26.07 15.67 -30.06
N ILE A 543 25.36 14.80 -30.80
CA ILE A 543 24.28 13.96 -30.24
C ILE A 543 24.81 13.03 -29.14
N LEU A 544 25.98 12.41 -29.32
CA LEU A 544 26.62 11.56 -28.31
C LEU A 544 27.09 12.37 -27.09
N SER A 545 27.58 13.60 -27.28
CA SER A 545 27.98 14.49 -26.18
C SER A 545 26.77 15.00 -25.38
N SER A 546 25.63 15.25 -26.05
CA SER A 546 24.38 15.60 -25.40
C SER A 546 23.78 14.42 -24.65
N LEU A 547 23.87 13.21 -25.22
CA LEU A 547 23.48 11.96 -24.54
C LEU A 547 24.35 11.72 -23.31
N TRP A 548 25.65 11.98 -23.40
CA TRP A 548 26.59 11.88 -22.28
C TRP A 548 26.29 12.91 -21.18
N LEU A 549 25.98 14.15 -21.53
CA LEU A 549 25.57 15.19 -20.56
C LEU A 549 24.23 14.87 -19.90
N LEU A 550 23.26 14.34 -20.64
CA LEU A 550 21.96 13.89 -20.10
C LEU A 550 22.12 12.68 -19.16
N ILE A 551 22.95 11.70 -19.52
CA ILE A 551 23.26 10.54 -18.68
C ILE A 551 24.04 10.98 -17.43
N ARG A 552 24.98 11.92 -17.57
CA ARG A 552 25.78 12.45 -16.44
C ARG A 552 24.92 13.30 -15.48
N GLY A 553 23.95 14.05 -15.99
CA GLY A 553 22.95 14.73 -15.16
C GLY A 553 22.04 13.75 -14.40
N HIS A 554 21.62 12.65 -15.04
CA HIS A 554 20.86 11.58 -14.39
C HIS A 554 21.65 10.82 -13.31
N LEU A 555 22.97 10.68 -13.45
CA LEU A 555 23.85 10.03 -12.47
C LEU A 555 24.18 10.90 -11.25
N GLN A 556 23.99 12.22 -11.34
CA GLN A 556 24.20 13.17 -10.23
C GLN A 556 22.94 13.35 -9.36
N LEU A 557 21.82 12.72 -9.73
CA LEU A 557 20.55 12.72 -8.98
C LEU A 557 20.42 11.51 -8.01
N ARG A 558 21.55 10.95 -7.55
CA ARG A 558 21.59 9.84 -6.61
C ARG A 558 21.79 10.31 -5.18
#